data_AF-A0A8C6XQC1-F1
#
_entry.id   AF-A0A8C6XQC1-F1
#
_cell.length_a   1.000
_cell.length_b   1.000
_cell.length_c   1.000
_cell.angle_alpha   90.00
_cell.angle_beta   90.00
_cell.angle_gamma   90.00
#
_symmetry.space_group_name_H-M   'P 1'
#
loop_
_entity.id
_entity.type
_entity.pdbx_description
1 polymer ?
#
loop_
_entity_poly.entity_id
_entity_poly.type
_entity_poly.pdbx_seq_one_letter_code
_entity_poly.pdbx_strand_id
1 'polypeptide(L)'
;LSIVGKPDSEVFSCVAHCSDLACRQNEQRRLGLFFDVTLVRAHRSVLAAATEYFAPLLWGDFAESRSGRVELRKWSSGAGPDPETIEAVISFMYTGSVQIMVKPDLWELMGK
;
A
#
# COMPACT_ATOMS: atom_id res chain seq x y z
N LEU A 1 7.40 -18.41 -51.61
CA LEU A 1 6.43 -17.68 -50.76
C LEU A 1 6.34 -18.41 -49.43
N SER A 2 6.88 -17.84 -48.36
CA SER A 2 6.71 -18.39 -47.00
C SER A 2 5.61 -17.58 -46.32
N ILE A 3 4.36 -18.03 -46.46
CA ILE A 3 3.26 -17.52 -45.65
C ILE A 3 3.36 -18.24 -44.30
N VAL A 4 4.21 -17.74 -43.41
CA VAL A 4 4.11 -18.10 -41.99
C VAL A 4 2.88 -17.36 -41.48
N GLY A 5 1.74 -18.04 -41.47
CA GLY A 5 0.55 -17.54 -40.78
C GLY A 5 0.93 -17.29 -39.33
N LYS A 6 0.66 -16.07 -38.84
CA LYS A 6 0.79 -15.81 -37.39
C LYS A 6 -0.11 -16.80 -36.66
N PRO A 7 0.36 -17.45 -35.57
CA PRO A 7 -0.49 -18.31 -34.79
C PRO A 7 -1.68 -17.50 -34.29
N ASP A 8 -2.89 -18.06 -34.41
CA ASP A 8 -4.08 -17.49 -33.81
C ASP A 8 -3.83 -17.35 -32.30
N SER A 9 -3.89 -16.12 -31.79
CA SER A 9 -3.67 -15.82 -30.38
C SER A 9 -4.94 -15.22 -29.79
N GLU A 10 -5.48 -15.87 -28.75
CA GLU A 10 -6.59 -15.33 -27.96
C GLU A 10 -6.07 -14.76 -26.64
N VAL A 11 -6.67 -13.64 -26.19
CA VAL A 11 -6.35 -13.00 -24.92
C VAL A 11 -7.48 -13.25 -23.94
N PHE A 12 -7.17 -13.91 -22.83
CA PHE A 12 -8.09 -14.04 -21.70
C PHE A 12 -7.83 -12.93 -20.68
N SER A 13 -8.89 -12.27 -20.23
CA SER A 13 -8.83 -11.27 -19.16
C SER A 13 -9.88 -11.56 -18.10
N CYS A 14 -9.48 -11.44 -16.83
CA CYS A 14 -10.38 -11.52 -15.68
C CYS A 14 -10.43 -10.16 -15.01
N VAL A 15 -11.59 -9.50 -15.07
CA VAL A 15 -11.78 -8.13 -14.59
C VAL A 15 -11.48 -7.99 -13.09
N ALA A 16 -11.78 -9.02 -12.30
CA ALA A 16 -11.59 -9.00 -10.85
C ALA A 16 -10.18 -9.44 -10.40
N HIS A 17 -9.31 -9.90 -11.31
CA HIS A 17 -8.05 -10.55 -10.91
C HIS A 17 -7.16 -9.62 -10.07
N CYS A 18 -6.95 -8.39 -10.54
CA CYS A 18 -6.07 -7.44 -9.85
C CYS A 18 -6.65 -6.97 -8.51
N SER A 19 -7.97 -6.70 -8.44
CA SER A 19 -8.62 -6.31 -7.19
C SER A 19 -8.60 -7.43 -6.16
N ASP A 20 -8.85 -8.66 -6.58
CA ASP A 20 -8.76 -9.84 -5.71
C ASP A 20 -7.33 -10.08 -5.22
N LEU A 21 -6.34 -9.94 -6.09
CA LEU A 21 -4.93 -10.09 -5.74
C LEU A 21 -4.52 -9.04 -4.69
N ALA A 22 -4.86 -7.78 -4.93
CA ALA A 22 -4.65 -6.67 -4.01
C ALA A 22 -5.31 -6.93 -2.64
N CYS A 23 -6.57 -7.35 -2.62
CA CYS A 23 -7.29 -7.70 -1.39
C CYS A 23 -6.60 -8.84 -0.63
N ARG A 24 -6.16 -9.90 -1.32
CA ARG A 24 -5.45 -11.03 -0.70
C ARG A 24 -4.09 -10.61 -0.15
N GLN A 25 -3.35 -9.75 -0.84
CA GLN A 25 -2.08 -9.20 -0.35
C GLN A 25 -2.29 -8.30 0.88
N ASN A 26 -3.38 -7.53 0.92
CA ASN A 26 -3.74 -6.74 2.10
C ASN A 26 -4.02 -7.66 3.31
N GLU A 27 -4.76 -8.75 3.11
CA GLU A 27 -5.05 -9.70 4.18
C GLU A 27 -3.79 -10.44 4.67
N GLN A 28 -2.89 -10.83 3.76
CA GLN A 28 -1.59 -11.40 4.13
C GLN A 28 -0.81 -10.49 5.07
N ARG A 29 -0.78 -9.18 4.79
CA ARG A 29 -0.07 -8.21 5.64
C ARG A 29 -0.70 -8.10 7.04
N ARG A 30 -2.03 -8.14 7.13
CA ARG A 30 -2.79 -8.05 8.40
C ARG A 30 -2.56 -9.29 9.27
N LEU A 31 -2.49 -10.46 8.64
CA LEU A 31 -2.09 -11.72 9.27
C LEU A 31 -0.58 -11.80 9.51
N GLY A 32 0.18 -10.87 8.92
CA GLY A 32 1.62 -10.78 9.07
C GLY A 32 2.39 -11.90 8.39
N LEU A 33 1.86 -12.37 7.26
CA LEU A 33 2.47 -13.33 6.36
C LEU A 33 3.32 -12.60 5.31
N PHE A 34 4.47 -13.17 4.96
CA PHE A 34 5.35 -12.76 3.85
C PHE A 34 5.86 -11.30 3.84
N PHE A 35 5.56 -10.50 4.85
CA PHE A 35 6.06 -9.12 4.95
C PHE A 35 7.59 -9.08 5.09
N ASP A 36 8.21 -8.15 4.38
CA ASP A 36 9.65 -7.95 4.29
C ASP A 36 10.07 -6.51 4.67
N VAL A 37 9.11 -5.69 5.12
CA VAL A 37 9.30 -4.36 5.72
C VAL A 37 8.48 -4.15 7.00
N THR A 38 9.12 -3.52 8.01
CA THR A 38 8.59 -3.27 9.35
C THR A 38 8.19 -1.82 9.62
N LEU A 39 7.74 -1.05 8.63
CA LEU A 39 7.02 0.21 8.88
C LEU A 39 5.69 -0.08 9.60
N VAL A 40 4.97 -1.07 9.06
CA VAL A 40 3.66 -1.60 9.47
C VAL A 40 3.44 -2.96 8.81
N ARG A 41 4.31 -3.94 9.08
CA ARG A 41 4.28 -5.31 8.47
C ARG A 41 3.76 -5.32 7.03
N ALA A 42 4.54 -4.76 6.11
CA ALA A 42 4.13 -4.55 4.73
C ALA A 42 5.09 -5.22 3.73
N HIS A 43 4.64 -5.34 2.48
CA HIS A 43 5.41 -5.88 1.37
C HIS A 43 6.12 -4.75 0.61
N ARG A 44 7.44 -4.85 0.43
CA ARG A 44 8.26 -3.87 -0.31
C ARG A 44 7.74 -3.61 -1.71
N SER A 45 7.35 -4.69 -2.40
CA SER A 45 6.84 -4.64 -3.76
C SER A 45 5.57 -3.79 -3.87
N VAL A 46 4.63 -3.96 -2.94
CA VAL A 46 3.38 -3.19 -2.93
C VAL A 46 3.67 -1.73 -2.60
N LEU A 47 4.49 -1.43 -1.58
CA LEU A 47 4.82 -0.06 -1.22
C LEU A 47 5.53 0.70 -2.36
N ALA A 48 6.49 0.05 -3.02
CA ALA A 48 7.21 0.63 -4.15
C ALA A 48 6.31 0.81 -5.39
N ALA A 49 5.33 -0.07 -5.59
CA ALA A 49 4.36 0.05 -6.68
C ALA A 49 3.30 1.14 -6.41
N ALA A 50 2.91 1.34 -5.15
CA ALA A 50 1.89 2.31 -4.77
C ALA A 50 2.37 3.76 -4.81
N THR A 51 3.68 4.01 -4.63
CA THR A 51 4.26 5.36 -4.66
C THR A 51 5.76 5.34 -4.93
N GLU A 52 6.24 6.35 -5.66
CA GLU A 52 7.65 6.56 -5.93
C GLU A 52 8.49 6.83 -4.67
N TYR A 53 7.86 7.19 -3.54
CA TYR A 53 8.55 7.47 -2.28
C TYR A 53 9.35 6.27 -1.76
N PHE A 54 8.77 5.07 -1.82
CA PHE A 54 9.35 3.88 -1.21
C PHE A 54 10.37 3.17 -2.10
N ALA A 55 10.28 3.31 -3.42
CA ALA A 55 11.19 2.65 -4.35
C ALA A 55 12.68 2.92 -4.04
N PRO A 56 13.18 4.18 -3.97
CA PRO A 56 14.58 4.44 -3.65
C PRO A 56 14.94 4.08 -2.20
N LEU A 57 13.99 4.18 -1.27
CA LEU A 57 14.21 3.89 0.14
C LEU A 57 14.44 2.39 0.40
N LEU A 58 13.67 1.54 -0.30
CA LEU A 58 13.65 0.09 -0.07
C LEU A 58 14.61 -0.68 -0.98
N TRP A 59 15.06 -0.07 -2.08
CA TRP A 59 15.94 -0.70 -3.07
C TRP A 59 17.27 0.03 -3.30
N GLY A 60 17.48 1.21 -2.69
CA GLY A 60 18.74 1.96 -2.77
C GLY A 60 19.73 1.66 -1.65
N ASP A 61 20.74 2.53 -1.51
CA ASP A 61 21.85 2.36 -0.53
C ASP A 61 21.51 2.82 0.90
N PHE A 62 20.26 3.19 1.15
CA PHE A 62 19.76 3.63 2.45
C PHE A 62 19.82 2.52 3.52
N ALA A 63 19.80 2.89 4.80
CA ALA A 63 19.85 1.93 5.90
C ALA A 63 18.58 1.06 5.96
N GLU A 64 17.48 1.60 5.44
CA GLU A 64 16.16 1.01 5.34
C GLU A 64 16.14 -0.20 4.39
N SER A 65 16.91 -0.15 3.29
CA SER A 65 17.00 -1.29 2.37
C SER A 65 17.60 -2.52 3.06
N ARG A 66 18.66 -2.31 3.86
CA ARG A 66 19.35 -3.36 4.64
C ARG A 66 18.59 -3.81 5.87
N SER A 67 18.01 -2.88 6.62
CA SER A 67 17.32 -3.19 7.89
C SER A 67 15.89 -3.70 7.69
N GLY A 68 15.27 -3.38 6.55
CA GLY A 68 13.84 -3.61 6.33
C GLY A 68 12.93 -2.81 7.25
N ARG A 69 13.46 -1.84 7.99
CA ARG A 69 12.68 -0.99 8.88
C ARG A 69 12.67 0.42 8.33
N VAL A 70 11.49 0.97 8.14
CA VAL A 70 11.29 2.39 7.79
C VAL A 70 10.69 3.08 9.00
N GLU A 71 11.23 4.25 9.35
CA GLU A 71 10.69 5.09 10.42
C GLU A 71 10.23 6.42 9.83
N LEU A 72 8.92 6.65 9.81
CA LEU A 72 8.36 7.94 9.44
C LEU A 72 8.45 8.90 10.63
N ARG A 73 9.10 10.04 10.42
CA ARG A 73 9.41 11.03 11.45
C ARG A 73 8.85 12.39 11.08
N LYS A 74 8.85 13.32 12.05
CA LYS A 74 8.47 14.74 11.89
C LYS A 74 7.01 14.91 11.44
N TRP A 75 6.10 14.20 12.10
CA TRP A 75 4.68 14.44 11.96
C TRP A 75 4.30 15.81 12.50
N SER A 76 3.26 16.42 11.94
CA SER A 76 2.71 17.69 12.42
C SER A 76 2.17 17.57 13.85
N SER A 77 1.62 16.40 14.20
CA SER A 77 1.31 16.04 15.59
C SER A 77 2.55 15.51 16.29
N GLY A 78 2.78 15.93 17.54
CA GLY A 78 3.93 15.47 18.33
C GLY A 78 3.96 13.95 18.58
N ALA A 79 2.79 13.29 18.59
CA ALA A 79 2.66 11.85 18.78
C ALA A 79 2.61 11.04 17.47
N GLY A 80 2.59 11.70 16.31
CA GLY A 80 2.26 11.06 15.04
C GLY A 80 0.76 10.83 14.83
N PRO A 81 0.37 10.23 13.70
CA PRO A 81 -1.01 9.88 13.41
C PRO A 81 -1.46 8.75 14.33
N ASP A 82 -2.76 8.65 14.58
CA ASP A 82 -3.30 7.50 15.30
C ASP A 82 -3.12 6.19 14.49
N PRO A 83 -3.05 5.02 15.16
CA PRO A 83 -2.82 3.75 14.48
C PRO A 83 -3.87 3.39 13.43
N GLU A 84 -5.12 3.82 13.61
CA GLU A 84 -6.22 3.53 12.68
C GLU A 84 -6.03 4.32 11.37
N THR A 85 -5.62 5.58 11.46
CA THR A 85 -5.25 6.40 10.31
C THR A 85 -4.08 5.80 9.54
N ILE A 86 -3.03 5.33 10.24
CA ILE A 86 -1.91 4.64 9.59
C ILE A 86 -2.39 3.38 8.86
N GLU A 87 -3.19 2.54 9.52
CA GLU A 87 -3.72 1.30 8.94
C GLU A 87 -4.63 1.57 7.72
N ALA A 88 -5.42 2.64 7.76
CA ALA A 88 -6.28 3.07 6.66
C ALA A 88 -5.45 3.51 5.43
N VAL A 89 -4.41 4.31 5.64
CA VAL A 89 -3.50 4.75 4.57
C VAL A 89 -2.73 3.58 3.97
N ILE A 90 -2.31 2.62 4.79
CA ILE A 90 -1.58 1.45 4.29
C ILE A 90 -2.55 0.52 3.55
N SER A 91 -3.77 0.32 4.05
CA SER A 91 -4.82 -0.41 3.31
C SER A 91 -5.08 0.22 1.95
N PHE A 92 -5.13 1.56 1.88
CA PHE A 92 -5.27 2.29 0.63
C PHE A 92 -4.16 1.97 -0.38
N MET A 93 -2.90 1.90 0.07
CA MET A 93 -1.78 1.55 -0.81
C MET A 93 -1.92 0.15 -1.42
N TYR A 94 -2.64 -0.77 -0.75
CA TYR A 94 -2.90 -2.10 -1.28
C TYR A 94 -4.14 -2.14 -2.18
N THR A 95 -5.24 -1.51 -1.77
CA THR A 95 -6.56 -1.72 -2.37
C THR A 95 -7.05 -0.57 -3.26
N GLY A 96 -6.39 0.58 -3.18
CA GLY A 96 -6.84 1.82 -3.82
C GLY A 96 -8.11 2.43 -3.21
N SER A 97 -8.55 1.97 -2.03
CA SER A 97 -9.76 2.43 -1.37
C SER A 97 -9.55 2.73 0.11
N VAL A 98 -10.13 3.83 0.59
CA VAL A 98 -10.09 4.25 1.98
C VAL A 98 -11.37 4.96 2.37
N GLN A 99 -11.85 4.71 3.58
CA GLN A 99 -12.95 5.46 4.16
C GLN A 99 -12.40 6.58 5.03
N ILE A 100 -12.68 7.83 4.68
CA ILE A 100 -12.27 9.00 5.45
C ILE A 100 -13.43 9.39 6.36
N MET A 101 -13.22 9.32 7.67
CA MET A 101 -14.16 9.85 8.65
C MET A 101 -13.73 11.26 9.02
N VAL A 102 -14.53 12.24 8.62
CA VAL A 102 -14.38 13.60 9.13
C VAL A 102 -15.00 13.62 10.53
N LYS A 103 -14.18 13.83 11.57
CA LYS A 103 -14.75 14.14 12.88
C LYS A 103 -15.44 15.49 12.74
N PRO A 104 -16.73 15.60 13.10
CA PRO A 104 -17.36 16.89 13.22
C PRO A 104 -16.47 17.72 14.13
N ASP A 105 -16.14 18.89 13.62
CA ASP A 105 -15.35 19.86 14.31
C ASP A 105 -15.98 20.06 15.71
N LEU A 106 -15.18 19.98 16.78
CA LEU A 106 -15.70 19.98 18.16
C LEU A 106 -16.54 21.22 18.47
N TRP A 107 -16.44 22.29 17.67
CA TRP A 107 -17.29 23.48 17.78
C TRP A 107 -18.77 23.21 17.43
N GLU A 108 -19.07 22.32 16.47
CA GLU A 108 -20.46 21.96 16.13
C GLU A 108 -21.11 21.06 17.20
N LEU A 109 -20.31 20.21 17.86
CA LEU A 109 -20.78 19.31 18.93
C LEU A 109 -20.88 20.00 20.30
N MET A 110 -20.15 21.10 20.51
CA MET A 110 -20.21 21.86 21.77
C MET A 110 -21.25 22.99 21.79
N GLY A 111 -22.10 23.09 20.75
CA GLY A 111 -23.33 23.90 20.80
C GLY A 111 -23.12 25.37 21.18
N LYS A 112 -22.22 26.07 20.48
CA LYS A 112 -22.19 27.54 20.46
C LYS A 112 -22.13 28.08 19.05
#